data_AF-A0A8J6RXR5-F1
#
_entry.id   AF-A0A8J6RXR5-F1
#
_cell.length_a   1.000
_cell.length_b   1.000
_cell.length_c   1.000
_cell.angle_alpha   90.00
_cell.angle_beta   90.00
_cell.angle_gamma   90.00
#
_symmetry.space_group_name_H-M   'P 1'
#
loop_
_entity.id
_entity.type
_entity.pdbx_description
1 polymer ?
#
loop_
_entity_poly.entity_id
_entity_poly.type
_entity_poly.pdbx_seq_one_letter_code
_entity_poly.pdbx_strand_id
1 'polypeptide(L)'
;MKFQQNVKNVTEQDLAEAAQKIQALLNQLAQTYPITTEPQKQTFIQKFLELIESTPDLTKVLLAGGIEWLKILCPPAGIPIEMSRRLYQAVQERHNQP
;
A
#
# COMPACT_ATOMS: atom_id res chain seq x y z
N MET A 1 25.78 -19.15 1.57
CA MET A 1 24.33 -18.91 1.35
C MET A 1 23.85 -17.91 2.40
N LYS A 2 23.67 -16.63 2.04
CA LYS A 2 23.16 -15.58 2.96
C LYS A 2 22.02 -14.82 2.28
N PHE A 3 20.83 -15.42 2.29
CA PHE A 3 19.60 -14.78 1.80
C PHE A 3 18.46 -14.88 2.82
N GLN A 4 18.78 -15.00 4.11
CA GLN A 4 17.80 -15.27 5.19
C GLN A 4 17.89 -14.30 6.38
N GLN A 5 18.49 -13.10 6.21
CA GLN A 5 18.77 -12.20 7.35
C GLN A 5 18.15 -10.80 7.31
N ASN A 6 17.27 -10.47 6.35
CA ASN A 6 16.71 -9.12 6.26
C ASN A 6 15.19 -8.98 6.53
N VAL A 7 14.52 -10.06 6.94
CA VAL A 7 13.06 -10.07 7.25
C VAL A 7 12.77 -10.22 8.76
N LYS A 8 13.80 -10.46 9.58
CA LYS A 8 13.65 -10.87 10.99
C LYS A 8 13.53 -9.75 12.03
N ASN A 9 13.47 -8.47 11.64
CA ASN A 9 13.42 -7.33 12.59
C ASN A 9 12.34 -6.29 12.26
N VAL A 10 11.21 -6.71 11.68
CA VAL A 10 10.02 -5.84 11.67
C VAL A 10 9.36 -5.98 13.04
N THR A 11 9.50 -4.96 13.88
CA THR A 11 8.88 -4.92 15.21
C THR A 11 7.44 -4.45 15.10
N GLU A 12 6.60 -4.71 16.11
CA GLU A 12 5.24 -4.17 16.17
C GLU A 12 5.22 -2.63 16.07
N GLN A 13 6.26 -1.96 16.57
CA GLN A 13 6.44 -0.52 16.42
C GLN A 13 6.72 -0.10 14.97
N ASP A 14 7.54 -0.86 14.25
CA ASP A 14 7.83 -0.64 12.83
C ASP A 14 6.57 -0.82 11.96
N LEU A 15 5.75 -1.84 12.29
CA LEU A 15 4.44 -2.05 11.68
C LEU A 15 3.50 -0.89 11.95
N ALA A 16 3.38 -0.45 13.20
CA ALA A 16 2.50 0.66 13.57
C ALA A 16 2.92 1.98 12.89
N GLU A 17 4.22 2.27 12.84
CA GLU A 17 4.76 3.45 12.16
C GLU A 17 4.51 3.38 10.64
N ALA A 18 4.74 2.22 10.03
CA ALA A 18 4.42 2.00 8.61
C ALA A 18 2.91 2.12 8.34
N ALA A 19 2.05 1.66 9.25
CA ALA A 19 0.59 1.85 9.16
C ALA A 19 0.22 3.32 9.06
N GLN A 20 0.79 4.13 9.96
CA GLN A 20 0.55 5.57 10.03
C GLN A 20 1.04 6.27 8.76
N LYS A 21 2.23 5.89 8.25
CA LYS A 21 2.77 6.41 6.99
C LYS A 21 1.90 6.04 5.79
N ILE A 22 1.49 4.77 5.68
CA ILE A 22 0.60 4.32 4.59
C ILE A 22 -0.75 5.05 4.68
N GLN A 23 -1.31 5.21 5.87
CA GLN A 23 -2.55 5.95 6.06
C GLN A 23 -2.43 7.41 5.64
N ALA A 24 -1.35 8.09 6.03
CA ALA A 24 -1.08 9.47 5.62
C ALA A 24 -0.93 9.59 4.10
N LEU A 25 -0.23 8.65 3.45
CA LEU A 25 -0.09 8.62 2.00
C LEU A 25 -1.44 8.40 1.30
N LEU A 26 -2.25 7.44 1.78
CA LEU A 26 -3.60 7.19 1.25
C LEU A 26 -4.50 8.42 1.39
N ASN A 27 -4.45 9.10 2.54
CA ASN A 27 -5.18 10.35 2.76
C ASN A 27 -4.75 11.46 1.79
N GLN A 28 -3.44 11.62 1.56
CA GLN A 28 -2.93 12.62 0.61
C GLN A 28 -3.34 12.27 -0.82
N LEU A 29 -3.25 10.99 -1.20
CA LEU A 29 -3.65 10.52 -2.52
C LEU A 29 -5.13 10.73 -2.78
N ALA A 30 -5.99 10.36 -1.82
CA ALA A 30 -7.45 10.45 -1.98
C ALA A 30 -7.94 11.90 -2.11
N GLN A 31 -7.23 12.86 -1.51
CA GLN A 31 -7.51 14.28 -1.66
C GLN A 31 -7.00 14.84 -3.00
N THR A 32 -5.90 14.29 -3.53
CA THR A 32 -5.26 14.80 -4.75
C THR A 32 -5.85 14.17 -6.02
N TYR A 33 -6.16 12.88 -5.96
CA TYR A 33 -6.63 12.09 -7.09
C TYR A 33 -8.05 11.58 -6.81
N PRO A 34 -9.06 12.10 -7.52
CA PRO A 34 -10.42 11.58 -7.42
C PRO A 34 -10.46 10.10 -7.81
N ILE A 35 -11.48 9.40 -7.35
CA ILE A 35 -11.70 7.96 -7.62
C ILE A 35 -13.12 7.68 -8.13
N THR A 36 -13.75 8.68 -8.74
CA THR A 36 -15.16 8.62 -9.18
C THR A 36 -15.33 7.86 -10.49
N THR A 37 -14.39 7.98 -11.43
CA THR A 37 -14.40 7.26 -12.71
C THR A 37 -13.34 6.17 -12.78
N GLU A 38 -13.53 5.19 -13.66
CA GLU A 38 -12.54 4.12 -13.85
C GLU A 38 -11.13 4.61 -14.25
N PRO A 39 -10.96 5.53 -15.22
CA PRO A 39 -9.63 6.08 -15.52
C PRO A 39 -9.00 6.78 -14.32
N GLN A 40 -9.78 7.51 -13.52
CA GLN A 40 -9.30 8.14 -12.29
C GLN A 40 -8.86 7.12 -11.24
N LYS A 41 -9.61 6.02 -11.07
CA LYS A 41 -9.21 4.89 -10.22
C LYS A 41 -7.88 4.27 -10.69
N GLN A 42 -7.67 4.14 -12.00
CA GLN A 42 -6.40 3.65 -12.55
C GLN A 42 -5.23 4.60 -12.24
N THR A 43 -5.43 5.91 -12.44
CA THR A 43 -4.44 6.92 -12.07
C THR A 43 -4.12 6.88 -10.58
N PHE A 44 -5.14 6.75 -9.72
CA PHE A 44 -4.97 6.60 -8.28
C PHE A 44 -4.10 5.39 -7.94
N ILE A 45 -4.39 4.22 -8.52
CA ILE A 45 -3.62 3.00 -8.30
C ILE A 45 -2.16 3.18 -8.74
N GLN A 46 -1.94 3.77 -9.92
CA GLN A 46 -0.59 4.01 -10.41
C GLN A 46 0.21 4.94 -9.48
N LYS A 47 -0.41 6.03 -9.01
CA LYS A 47 0.23 6.96 -8.07
C LYS A 47 0.50 6.34 -6.71
N PHE A 48 -0.39 5.47 -6.24
CA PHE A 48 -0.17 4.71 -5.03
C PHE A 48 1.06 3.80 -5.15
N LEU A 49 1.17 3.06 -6.27
CA LEU A 49 2.33 2.22 -6.55
C LEU A 49 3.64 3.02 -6.56
N GLU A 50 3.69 4.14 -7.28
CA GLU A 50 4.88 5.00 -7.35
C GLU A 50 5.37 5.44 -5.95
N LEU A 51 4.45 5.76 -5.03
CA LEU A 51 4.81 6.20 -3.67
C LEU A 51 5.32 5.06 -2.77
N ILE A 52 4.70 3.88 -2.84
CA ILE A 52 5.15 2.75 -2.03
C ILE A 52 6.46 2.16 -2.60
N GLU A 53 6.66 2.18 -3.93
CA GLU A 53 7.90 1.73 -4.56
C GLU A 53 9.07 2.64 -4.21
N SER A 54 8.81 3.95 -4.06
CA SER A 54 9.78 4.92 -3.55
C SER A 54 10.09 4.73 -2.06
N THR A 55 9.32 3.90 -1.34
CA THR A 55 9.44 3.69 0.11
C THR A 55 9.51 2.18 0.45
N PRO A 56 10.69 1.55 0.33
CA PRO A 56 10.82 0.09 0.35
C PRO A 56 10.34 -0.59 1.65
N ASP A 57 10.41 0.08 2.79
CA ASP A 57 9.89 -0.46 4.06
C ASP A 57 8.36 -0.54 4.10
N LEU A 58 7.65 0.43 3.49
CA LEU A 58 6.19 0.38 3.40
C LEU A 58 5.73 -0.79 2.53
N THR A 59 6.46 -1.06 1.47
CA THR A 59 6.14 -2.17 0.57
C THR A 59 6.34 -3.53 1.25
N LYS A 60 7.39 -3.70 2.05
CA LYS A 60 7.57 -4.92 2.87
C LYS A 60 6.42 -5.09 3.86
N VAL A 61 6.04 -4.02 4.57
CA VAL A 61 4.95 -4.06 5.55
C VAL A 61 3.62 -4.35 4.88
N LEU A 62 3.34 -3.75 3.73
CA LEU A 62 2.13 -3.98 2.96
C LEU A 62 2.02 -5.42 2.44
N LEU A 63 3.13 -5.97 1.95
CA LEU A 63 3.19 -7.37 1.51
C LEU A 63 3.05 -8.35 2.68
N ALA A 64 3.67 -8.07 3.83
CA ALA A 64 3.59 -8.89 5.03
C ALA A 64 2.20 -8.84 5.69
N GLY A 65 1.58 -7.65 5.73
CA GLY A 65 0.24 -7.42 6.28
C GLY A 65 -0.90 -7.84 5.36
N GLY A 66 -0.63 -7.97 4.06
CA GLY A 66 -1.62 -8.39 3.08
C GLY A 66 -2.73 -7.36 2.84
N ILE A 67 -3.82 -7.82 2.22
CA ILE A 67 -5.00 -6.97 1.92
C ILE A 67 -5.72 -6.47 3.18
N GLU A 68 -5.59 -7.16 4.32
CA GLU A 68 -6.26 -6.80 5.58
C GLU A 68 -5.90 -5.39 6.04
N TRP A 69 -4.62 -5.01 5.89
CA TRP A 69 -4.16 -3.66 6.20
C TRP A 69 -4.85 -2.60 5.34
N LEU A 70 -4.95 -2.84 4.03
CA LEU A 70 -5.64 -1.89 3.14
C LEU A 70 -7.13 -1.77 3.46
N LYS A 71 -7.79 -2.84 3.89
CA LYS A 71 -9.20 -2.77 4.32
C LYS A 71 -9.39 -1.94 5.59
N ILE A 72 -8.37 -1.83 6.44
CA ILE A 72 -8.39 -1.00 7.66
C ILE A 72 -8.01 0.45 7.33
N LEU A 73 -7.04 0.64 6.44
CA LEU A 73 -6.46 1.97 6.15
C LEU A 73 -7.21 2.75 5.05
N CYS A 74 -7.89 2.08 4.11
CA CYS A 74 -8.64 2.73 3.04
C CYS A 74 -9.92 3.44 3.51
N PRO A 75 -10.81 2.83 4.33
CA PRO A 75 -12.05 3.49 4.77
C PRO A 75 -11.85 4.85 5.46
N PRO A 76 -10.90 5.02 6.40
CA PRO A 76 -10.69 6.33 7.02
C PRO A 76 -10.16 7.39 6.04
N ALA A 77 -9.59 6.97 4.91
CA ALA A 77 -9.18 7.86 3.83
C ALA A 77 -10.29 8.14 2.78
N GLY A 78 -11.52 7.68 3.04
CA GLY A 78 -12.63 7.81 2.09
C GLY A 78 -12.50 6.92 0.84
N ILE A 79 -11.58 5.95 0.88
CA ILE A 79 -11.32 5.02 -0.23
C ILE A 79 -12.24 3.79 -0.05
N PRO A 80 -13.04 3.42 -1.06
CA PRO A 80 -13.95 2.29 -0.96
C PRO A 80 -13.20 0.97 -0.89
N ILE A 81 -13.80 -0.02 -0.21
CA ILE A 81 -13.19 -1.34 0.04
C ILE A 81 -12.83 -2.08 -1.28
N GLU A 82 -13.57 -1.84 -2.37
CA GLU A 82 -13.21 -2.32 -3.71
C GLU A 82 -11.78 -1.92 -4.09
N MET A 83 -11.41 -0.66 -3.84
CA MET A 83 -10.09 -0.14 -4.17
C MET A 83 -9.00 -0.79 -3.33
N SER A 84 -9.27 -1.17 -2.07
CA SER A 84 -8.31 -1.92 -1.25
C SER A 84 -7.84 -3.21 -1.94
N ARG A 85 -8.75 -3.93 -2.61
CA ARG A 85 -8.40 -5.13 -3.38
C ARG A 85 -7.57 -4.78 -4.60
N ARG A 86 -7.98 -3.77 -5.36
CA ARG A 86 -7.27 -3.35 -6.59
C ARG A 86 -5.86 -2.86 -6.29
N LEU A 87 -5.68 -2.10 -5.21
CA LEU A 87 -4.37 -1.66 -4.74
C LEU A 87 -3.51 -2.87 -4.38
N TYR A 88 -4.03 -3.79 -3.55
CA TYR A 88 -3.28 -4.98 -3.16
C TYR A 88 -2.84 -5.82 -4.36
N GLN A 89 -3.77 -6.08 -5.30
CA GLN A 89 -3.48 -6.81 -6.53
C GLN A 89 -2.39 -6.12 -7.35
N ALA A 90 -2.48 -4.80 -7.52
CA ALA A 90 -1.50 -4.04 -8.27
C ALA A 90 -0.10 -4.12 -7.64
N VAL A 91 0.00 -4.10 -6.30
CA VAL A 91 1.27 -4.28 -5.58
C VAL A 91 1.83 -5.68 -5.79
N GLN A 92 0.98 -6.70 -5.67
CA GLN A 92 1.38 -8.08 -5.89
C GLN A 92 1.86 -8.30 -7.33
N GLU A 93 1.12 -7.81 -8.32
CA GLU A 93 1.46 -7.93 -9.74
C GLU A 93 2.82 -7.27 -10.02
N ARG A 94 3.07 -6.07 -9.50
CA ARG A 94 4.36 -5.39 -9.62
C ARG A 94 5.52 -6.16 -9.00
N HIS A 95 5.32 -6.77 -7.83
CA HIS A 95 6.35 -7.54 -7.13
C HIS A 95 6.55 -8.96 -7.67
N ASN A 96 5.56 -9.52 -8.38
CA ASN A 96 5.64 -10.82 -9.04
C ASN A 96 6.16 -10.72 -10.49
N GLN A 97 6.47 -9.53 -11.01
CA GLN A 97 7.12 -9.41 -12.31
C GLN A 97 8.57 -9.95 -12.20
N PRO A 98 9.00 -10.84 -13.11
CA PRO A 98 10.34 -11.42 -13.11
C PRO A 98 11.46 -10.42 -13.40
#